data_AF-A0AAQ3SBJ5-F1
#
_entry.id   AF-A0AAQ3SBJ5-F1
#
_cell.length_a   1.000
_cell.length_b   1.000
_cell.length_c   1.000
_cell.angle_alpha   90.00
_cell.angle_beta   90.00
_cell.angle_gamma   90.00
#
_symmetry.space_group_name_H-M   'P 1'
#
loop_
_entity.id
_entity.type
_entity.pdbx_description
1 polymer ?
#
loop_
_entity_poly.entity_id
_entity_poly.type
_entity_poly.pdbx_seq_one_letter_code
_entity_poly.pdbx_strand_id
1 'polypeptide(L)'
;MRLFILVFFLRFCVLTPAYDAYPLWLASVMCEVWFALSWILDQFPKWFPITRETYFNCLSMRFEREGEPNLLASVDVYVSIMDPLKEPSIIAANTVLSILAVDYPVDKVVSMLLFDALSETSKFARRWVPFCKKYSIEPRAPEFYFSQKIDYLKDNVQPTFVKERRAMKVGHKDRTKRMESLSLGTVLVIIQEWFRFDYDSNPLARSGRALDVEGKELPRLVYISREKRLGYNHHKKVGAMNALVRVSTVLSNAPFMLNLDCDHYINNSKAIREAMCFLMDPR
;
A
#
# COMPACT_ATOMS: atom_id res chain seq x y z
N MET A 1 6.54 -23.61 -33.42
CA MET A 1 7.79 -23.28 -34.13
C MET A 1 9.02 -23.30 -33.21
N ARG A 2 9.10 -22.46 -32.16
CA ARG A 2 10.29 -22.38 -31.28
C ARG A 2 10.68 -23.70 -30.60
N LEU A 3 9.70 -24.43 -30.04
CA LEU A 3 9.94 -25.74 -29.41
C LEU A 3 10.59 -26.74 -30.40
N PHE A 4 10.08 -26.79 -31.63
CA PHE A 4 10.60 -27.69 -32.66
C PHE A 4 12.05 -27.33 -33.02
N ILE A 5 12.35 -26.06 -33.25
CA ILE A 5 13.72 -25.58 -33.54
C ILE A 5 14.67 -25.95 -32.41
N LEU A 6 14.24 -25.77 -31.16
CA LEU A 6 15.02 -26.08 -29.97
C LEU A 6 15.30 -27.60 -29.83
N VAL A 7 14.33 -28.47 -30.14
CA VAL A 7 14.54 -29.93 -30.14
C VAL A 7 15.55 -30.34 -31.21
N PHE A 8 15.47 -29.79 -32.42
CA PHE A 8 16.44 -30.07 -33.48
C PHE A 8 17.84 -29.52 -33.15
N PHE A 9 17.93 -28.33 -32.54
CA PHE A 9 19.18 -27.72 -32.11
C PHE A 9 19.87 -28.56 -31.02
N LEU A 10 19.16 -28.95 -29.95
CA LEU A 10 19.73 -29.81 -28.90
C LEU A 10 20.17 -31.16 -29.45
N ARG A 11 19.37 -31.75 -30.35
CA ARG A 11 19.74 -33.00 -31.01
C ARG A 11 21.03 -32.84 -31.82
N PHE A 12 21.20 -31.75 -32.55
CA PHE A 12 22.43 -31.46 -33.28
C PHE A 12 23.63 -31.32 -32.34
N CYS A 13 23.51 -30.51 -31.28
CA CYS A 13 24.58 -30.30 -30.30
C CYS A 13 25.05 -31.59 -29.61
N VAL A 14 24.13 -32.53 -29.34
CA VAL A 14 24.45 -33.84 -28.75
C VAL A 14 25.12 -34.79 -29.76
N LEU A 15 24.75 -34.71 -31.05
CA LEU A 15 25.26 -35.61 -32.09
C LEU A 15 26.59 -35.16 -32.73
N THR A 16 27.02 -33.91 -32.51
CA THR A 16 28.31 -33.40 -32.99
C THR A 16 29.27 -33.11 -31.83
N PRO A 17 29.89 -34.13 -31.23
CA PRO A 17 30.87 -33.95 -30.15
C PRO A 17 32.18 -33.34 -30.65
N ALA A 18 32.74 -32.40 -29.88
CA ALA A 18 34.09 -31.87 -30.11
C ALA A 18 35.12 -32.75 -29.39
N TYR A 19 35.75 -33.66 -30.12
CA TYR A 19 36.69 -34.64 -29.55
C TYR A 19 37.98 -34.00 -29.01
N ASP A 20 38.40 -32.86 -29.57
CA ASP A 20 39.60 -32.13 -29.12
C ASP A 20 39.41 -31.43 -27.76
N ALA A 21 38.17 -31.17 -27.35
CA ALA A 21 37.81 -30.42 -26.14
C ALA A 21 36.54 -30.98 -25.47
N TYR A 22 36.54 -32.30 -25.23
CA TYR A 22 35.39 -33.02 -24.66
C TYR A 22 34.76 -32.41 -23.39
N PRO A 23 35.53 -31.97 -22.36
CA PRO A 23 34.92 -31.40 -21.15
C PRO A 23 34.21 -30.06 -21.40
N LEU A 24 34.71 -29.23 -22.32
CA LEU A 24 34.07 -27.97 -22.69
C LEU A 24 32.77 -28.23 -23.48
N TRP A 25 32.79 -29.20 -24.38
CA TRP A 25 31.60 -29.64 -25.09
C TRP A 25 30.53 -30.18 -24.14
N LEU A 26 30.91 -31.06 -23.21
CA LEU A 26 29.97 -31.63 -22.23
C LEU A 26 29.33 -30.55 -21.36
N ALA A 27 30.13 -29.60 -20.85
CA ALA A 27 29.61 -28.48 -20.07
C ALA A 27 28.65 -27.60 -20.88
N SER A 28 28.97 -27.33 -22.14
CA SER A 28 28.09 -26.58 -23.07
C SER A 28 26.76 -27.29 -23.29
N VAL A 29 26.77 -28.59 -23.60
CA VAL A 29 25.55 -29.39 -23.80
C VAL A 29 24.70 -29.45 -22.52
N MET A 30 25.31 -29.64 -21.35
CA MET A 30 24.57 -29.63 -20.08
C MET A 30 23.90 -28.28 -19.81
N CYS A 31 24.59 -27.17 -20.09
CA CYS A 31 24.01 -25.83 -19.98
C CYS A 31 22.84 -25.62 -20.94
N GLU A 32 23.00 -26.01 -22.21
CA GLU A 32 21.94 -25.87 -23.23
C GLU A 32 20.70 -26.70 -22.89
N VAL A 33 20.87 -27.94 -22.43
CA VAL A 33 19.76 -28.79 -21.96
C VAL A 33 19.06 -28.16 -20.76
N TRP A 34 19.81 -27.60 -19.81
CA TRP A 34 19.25 -26.94 -18.63
C TRP A 34 18.46 -25.68 -18.99
N PHE A 35 18.99 -24.83 -19.88
CA PHE A 35 18.29 -23.63 -20.36
C PHE A 35 17.05 -23.98 -21.17
N ALA A 36 17.13 -24.99 -22.03
CA ALA A 36 16.00 -25.51 -22.76
C ALA A 36 14.87 -26.00 -21.84
N LEU A 37 15.21 -26.81 -20.84
CA LEU A 37 14.24 -27.29 -19.86
C LEU A 37 13.62 -26.12 -19.07
N SER A 38 14.45 -25.18 -18.61
CA SER A 38 14.00 -23.98 -17.89
C SER A 38 13.07 -23.12 -18.75
N TRP A 39 13.38 -22.96 -20.04
CA TRP A 39 12.54 -22.22 -20.98
C TRP A 39 11.19 -22.91 -21.20
N ILE A 40 11.18 -24.23 -21.44
CA ILE A 40 9.94 -25.00 -21.63
C ILE A 40 9.05 -24.86 -20.38
N LEU A 41 9.62 -25.00 -19.18
CA LEU A 41 8.91 -24.84 -17.92
C LEU A 41 8.35 -23.42 -17.73
N ASP A 42 9.06 -22.38 -18.18
CA ASP A 42 8.58 -20.99 -18.16
C ASP A 42 7.47 -20.71 -19.20
N GLN A 43 7.40 -21.47 -20.31
CA GLN A 43 6.33 -21.29 -21.29
C GLN A 43 5.00 -21.94 -20.86
N PHE A 44 5.01 -23.05 -20.11
CA PHE A 44 3.78 -23.76 -19.75
C PHE A 44 2.74 -22.88 -19.02
N PRO A 45 3.10 -22.05 -18.02
CA PRO A 45 2.14 -21.17 -17.35
C PRO A 45 1.50 -20.11 -18.27
N LYS A 46 2.12 -19.79 -19.41
CA LYS A 46 1.69 -18.71 -20.32
C LYS A 46 0.66 -19.16 -21.36
N TRP A 47 0.33 -20.45 -21.41
CA TRP A 47 -0.48 -21.03 -22.50
C TRP A 47 -1.95 -20.59 -22.45
N PHE A 48 -2.52 -20.43 -21.25
CA PHE A 48 -3.92 -20.06 -21.07
C PHE A 48 -4.04 -18.75 -20.29
N PRO A 49 -3.83 -17.58 -20.94
CA PRO A 49 -4.03 -16.30 -20.29
C PRO A 49 -5.51 -16.11 -19.94
N ILE A 50 -5.78 -15.70 -18.70
CA ILE A 50 -7.14 -15.40 -18.22
C ILE A 50 -7.24 -13.88 -18.03
N THR A 51 -8.21 -13.26 -18.69
CA THR A 51 -8.59 -11.86 -18.45
C THR A 51 -9.70 -11.78 -17.42
N ARG A 52 -9.66 -10.78 -16.55
CA ARG A 52 -10.69 -10.51 -15.54
C ARG A 52 -11.05 -9.04 -15.55
N GLU A 53 -12.33 -8.75 -15.39
CA GLU A 53 -12.86 -7.39 -15.28
C GLU A 53 -13.66 -7.26 -13.98
N THR A 54 -13.66 -6.05 -13.41
CA THR A 54 -14.38 -5.73 -12.18
C THR A 54 -15.50 -4.74 -12.46
N TYR A 55 -16.70 -5.02 -11.94
CA TYR A 55 -17.87 -4.16 -12.11
C TYR A 55 -18.31 -3.56 -10.77
N PHE A 56 -17.92 -2.31 -10.51
CA PHE A 56 -18.21 -1.61 -9.25
C PHE A 56 -19.70 -1.40 -8.99
N ASN A 57 -20.47 -1.13 -10.05
CA ASN A 57 -21.91 -0.87 -9.92
C ASN A 57 -22.64 -2.06 -9.32
N CYS A 58 -22.22 -3.29 -9.65
CA CYS A 58 -22.79 -4.50 -9.09
C CYS A 58 -22.47 -4.66 -7.60
N LEU A 59 -21.24 -4.29 -7.20
CA LEU A 59 -20.83 -4.30 -5.79
C LEU A 59 -21.63 -3.29 -4.97
N SER A 60 -21.73 -2.04 -5.44
CA SER A 60 -22.44 -0.98 -4.73
C SER A 60 -23.94 -1.26 -4.61
N MET A 61 -24.60 -1.70 -5.69
CA MET A 61 -26.02 -2.07 -5.65
C MET A 61 -26.33 -3.20 -4.65
N ARG A 62 -25.37 -4.09 -4.41
CA ARG A 62 -25.56 -5.26 -3.54
C ARG A 62 -25.22 -4.97 -2.08
N PHE A 63 -24.13 -4.24 -1.81
CA PHE A 63 -23.57 -4.09 -0.48
C PHE A 63 -23.62 -2.65 0.09
N GLU A 64 -23.92 -1.66 -0.74
CA GLU A 64 -24.02 -0.24 -0.38
C GLU A 64 -25.41 0.31 -0.75
N ARG A 65 -26.47 -0.31 -0.22
CA ARG A 65 -27.85 0.14 -0.45
C ARG A 65 -28.13 1.44 0.30
N GLU A 66 -28.68 2.42 -0.40
CA GLU A 66 -29.02 3.71 0.20
C GLU A 66 -30.06 3.54 1.32
N GLY A 67 -29.71 3.99 2.53
CA GLY A 67 -30.56 3.88 3.73
C GLY A 67 -30.34 2.64 4.59
N GLU A 68 -29.58 1.65 4.12
CA GLU A 68 -29.16 0.47 4.90
C GLU A 68 -27.70 0.62 5.38
N PRO A 69 -27.29 -0.10 6.45
CA PRO A 69 -25.88 -0.11 6.86
C PRO A 69 -25.01 -0.77 5.78
N ASN A 70 -23.85 -0.19 5.51
CA ASN A 70 -22.89 -0.74 4.54
C ASN A 70 -22.44 -2.15 4.93
N LEU A 71 -22.75 -3.12 4.07
CA LEU A 71 -22.45 -4.56 4.27
C LEU A 71 -21.06 -4.95 3.77
N LEU A 72 -20.28 -3.98 3.29
CA LEU A 72 -18.89 -4.18 2.91
C LEU A 72 -18.06 -4.73 4.08
N ALA A 73 -17.18 -5.68 3.76
CA ALA A 73 -16.28 -6.30 4.71
C ALA A 73 -15.24 -5.29 5.22
N SER A 74 -14.79 -5.44 6.46
CA SER A 74 -13.65 -4.65 6.95
C SER A 74 -12.34 -5.12 6.31
N VAL A 75 -11.41 -4.19 6.13
CA VAL A 75 -10.09 -4.41 5.56
C VAL A 75 -9.06 -3.74 6.45
N ASP A 76 -8.11 -4.52 6.93
CA ASP A 76 -6.95 -3.99 7.64
C ASP A 76 -5.78 -3.83 6.69
N VAL A 77 -5.24 -2.62 6.62
CA VAL A 77 -4.10 -2.29 5.77
C VAL A 77 -2.85 -2.21 6.63
N TYR A 78 -1.88 -3.07 6.36
CA TYR A 78 -0.61 -3.12 7.06
C TYR A 78 0.46 -2.44 6.25
N VAL A 79 1.20 -1.54 6.90
CA VAL A 79 2.37 -0.90 6.31
C VAL A 79 3.58 -1.23 7.16
N SER A 80 4.53 -1.95 6.57
CA SER A 80 5.78 -2.32 7.24
C SER A 80 6.95 -1.49 6.72
N ILE A 81 7.74 -0.94 7.63
CA ILE A 81 8.99 -0.25 7.35
C ILE A 81 10.12 -1.18 7.78
N MET A 82 11.08 -1.43 6.89
CA MET A 82 12.18 -2.35 7.16
C MET A 82 13.30 -1.66 7.95
N ASP A 83 13.64 -0.42 7.58
CA ASP A 83 14.71 0.34 8.22
C ASP A 83 14.48 1.86 8.05
N PRO A 84 14.12 2.59 9.13
CA PRO A 84 13.85 4.03 9.06
C PRO A 84 15.10 4.88 8.74
N LEU A 85 16.30 4.31 8.83
CA LEU A 85 17.54 4.99 8.43
C LEU A 85 17.81 4.87 6.93
N LYS A 86 17.30 3.81 6.27
CA LYS A 86 17.49 3.58 4.83
C LYS A 86 16.34 4.15 4.01
N GLU A 87 15.13 4.12 4.55
CA GLU A 87 13.91 4.57 3.88
C GLU A 87 13.48 5.91 4.48
N PRO A 88 13.43 7.00 3.69
CA PRO A 88 13.09 8.30 4.24
C PRO A 88 11.64 8.31 4.72
N SER A 89 11.45 8.82 5.94
CA SER A 89 10.18 8.97 6.65
C SER A 89 9.04 9.57 5.82
N ILE A 90 9.39 10.43 4.84
CA ILE A 90 8.46 11.06 3.92
C ILE A 90 7.76 10.07 2.99
N ILE A 91 8.45 9.02 2.54
CA ILE A 91 7.89 8.02 1.63
C ILE A 91 6.81 7.22 2.37
N ALA A 92 7.11 6.75 3.58
CA ALA A 92 6.14 6.08 4.44
C ALA A 92 4.92 6.97 4.74
N ALA A 93 5.12 8.26 5.02
CA ALA A 93 4.02 9.19 5.26
C ALA A 93 3.11 9.35 4.03
N ASN A 94 3.68 9.40 2.82
CA ASN A 94 2.88 9.49 1.58
C ASN A 94 2.05 8.23 1.35
N THR A 95 2.62 7.06 1.63
CA THR A 95 1.92 5.77 1.55
C THR A 95 0.75 5.74 2.54
N VAL A 96 0.98 6.12 3.79
CA VAL A 96 -0.09 6.21 4.82
C VAL A 96 -1.19 7.19 4.39
N LEU A 97 -0.83 8.37 3.88
CA LEU A 97 -1.81 9.34 3.39
C LEU A 97 -2.63 8.81 2.21
N SER A 98 -2.01 8.03 1.32
CA SER A 98 -2.72 7.38 0.22
C SER A 98 -3.75 6.36 0.72
N ILE A 99 -3.41 5.61 1.77
CA ILE A 99 -4.29 4.61 2.41
C ILE A 99 -5.47 5.27 3.13
N LEU A 100 -5.21 6.36 3.87
CA LEU A 100 -6.28 7.09 4.57
C LEU A 100 -7.25 7.80 3.62
N ALA A 101 -6.83 8.06 2.38
CA ALA A 101 -7.63 8.75 1.36
C ALA A 101 -8.32 7.80 0.35
N VAL A 102 -8.37 6.49 0.63
CA VAL A 102 -9.06 5.51 -0.21
C VAL A 102 -10.58 5.75 -0.21
N ASP A 103 -11.22 5.41 -1.33
CA ASP A 103 -12.67 5.40 -1.46
C ASP A 103 -13.25 4.11 -0.86
N TYR A 104 -13.33 4.05 0.47
CA TYR A 104 -13.96 2.98 1.22
C TYR A 104 -14.61 3.55 2.50
N PRO A 105 -15.64 2.88 3.06
CA PRO A 105 -16.25 3.32 4.32
C PRO A 105 -15.21 3.46 5.45
N VAL A 106 -15.23 4.61 6.13
CA VAL A 106 -14.22 4.97 7.13
C VAL A 106 -14.22 4.03 8.36
N ASP A 107 -15.37 3.45 8.68
CA ASP A 107 -15.52 2.44 9.76
C ASP A 107 -14.89 1.09 9.42
N LYS A 108 -14.62 0.84 8.14
CA LYS A 108 -14.23 -0.49 7.63
C LYS A 108 -12.76 -0.56 7.25
N VAL A 109 -12.02 0.57 7.27
CA VAL A 109 -10.58 0.59 7.02
C VAL A 109 -9.85 0.94 8.31
N VAL A 110 -8.94 0.06 8.72
CA VAL A 110 -7.95 0.35 9.76
C VAL A 110 -6.57 0.26 9.15
N SER A 111 -5.78 1.31 9.30
CA SER A 111 -4.38 1.34 8.87
C SER A 111 -3.48 1.11 10.07
N MET A 112 -2.59 0.13 10.02
CA MET A 112 -1.61 -0.15 11.07
C MET A 112 -0.19 0.13 10.56
N LEU A 113 0.59 0.90 11.32
CA LEU A 113 1.96 1.29 10.96
C LEU A 113 2.91 1.11 12.15
N LEU A 114 4.21 1.04 11.87
CA LEU A 114 5.32 1.17 12.80
C LEU A 114 6.10 2.48 12.50
N PHE A 115 5.69 3.67 12.97
CA PHE A 115 6.54 4.86 12.88
C PHE A 115 6.25 6.06 13.82
N ASP A 116 7.30 6.77 14.26
CA ASP A 116 7.21 7.94 15.16
C ASP A 116 6.86 9.27 14.44
N ALA A 117 7.18 9.47 13.15
CA ALA A 117 6.80 10.70 12.41
C ALA A 117 5.35 10.70 11.86
N LEU A 118 4.50 9.86 12.44
CA LEU A 118 3.07 9.81 12.15
C LEU A 118 2.30 11.03 12.64
N SER A 119 2.79 11.74 13.65
CA SER A 119 2.02 12.83 14.27
C SER A 119 1.81 14.00 13.31
N GLU A 120 2.84 14.41 12.56
CA GLU A 120 2.70 15.44 11.52
C GLU A 120 1.89 14.92 10.32
N THR A 121 2.00 13.63 10.03
CA THR A 121 1.22 12.97 8.97
C THR A 121 -0.27 12.95 9.31
N SER A 122 -0.65 12.64 10.54
CA SER A 122 -2.05 12.60 10.98
C SER A 122 -2.69 14.00 10.97
N LYS A 123 -1.96 15.03 11.41
CA LYS A 123 -2.40 16.43 11.33
C LYS A 123 -2.66 16.87 9.89
N PHE A 124 -1.81 16.45 8.96
CA PHE A 124 -2.00 16.75 7.54
C PHE A 124 -3.12 15.92 6.92
N ALA A 125 -3.28 14.65 7.31
CA ALA A 125 -4.36 13.77 6.84
C ALA A 125 -5.74 14.40 7.03
N ARG A 126 -5.98 15.11 8.15
CA ARG A 126 -7.23 15.82 8.44
C ARG A 126 -7.63 16.87 7.39
N ARG A 127 -6.65 17.41 6.66
CA ARG A 127 -6.87 18.36 5.54
C ARG A 127 -6.79 17.65 4.19
N TRP A 128 -5.90 16.68 4.06
CA TRP A 128 -5.63 15.97 2.80
C TRP A 128 -6.75 15.03 2.39
N VAL A 129 -7.29 14.24 3.33
CA VAL A 129 -8.36 13.28 3.06
C VAL A 129 -9.64 13.94 2.54
N PRO A 130 -10.20 14.99 3.18
CA PRO A 130 -11.39 15.64 2.64
C PRO A 130 -11.11 16.32 1.30
N PHE A 131 -9.95 16.97 1.13
CA PHE A 131 -9.54 17.54 -0.15
C PHE A 131 -9.50 16.48 -1.27
N CYS A 132 -8.90 15.33 -0.97
CA CYS A 132 -8.86 14.18 -1.88
C CYS A 132 -10.27 13.74 -2.28
N LYS A 133 -11.14 13.48 -1.30
CA LYS A 133 -12.49 12.96 -1.56
C LYS A 133 -13.37 13.98 -2.28
N LYS A 134 -13.31 15.25 -1.89
CA LYS A 134 -14.10 16.36 -2.47
C LYS A 134 -13.83 16.58 -3.96
N TYR A 135 -12.56 16.52 -4.37
CA TYR A 135 -12.15 16.77 -5.76
C TYR A 135 -11.81 15.50 -6.53
N SER A 136 -12.02 14.32 -5.94
CA SER A 136 -11.69 13.01 -6.55
C SER A 136 -10.31 12.96 -7.21
N ILE A 137 -9.30 13.59 -6.59
CA ILE A 137 -7.96 13.68 -7.18
C ILE A 137 -7.25 12.33 -7.16
N GLU A 138 -6.46 12.07 -8.19
CA GLU A 138 -5.57 10.91 -8.27
C GLU A 138 -4.20 11.35 -8.82
N PRO A 139 -3.08 10.78 -8.35
CA PRO A 139 -2.94 9.78 -7.28
C PRO A 139 -3.22 10.35 -5.88
N ARG A 140 -3.55 9.48 -4.92
CA ARG A 140 -3.84 9.88 -3.52
C ARG A 140 -2.60 10.21 -2.69
N ALA A 141 -1.41 9.90 -3.20
CA ALA A 141 -0.15 10.24 -2.55
C ALA A 141 0.27 11.68 -2.90
N PRO A 142 0.43 12.59 -1.93
CA PRO A 142 0.58 14.02 -2.21
C PRO A 142 1.89 14.38 -2.92
N GLU A 143 3.01 13.73 -2.58
CA GLU A 143 4.30 13.99 -3.24
C GLU A 143 4.25 13.63 -4.73
N PHE A 144 3.65 12.48 -5.06
CA PHE A 144 3.45 12.04 -6.44
C PHE A 144 2.44 12.93 -7.16
N TYR A 145 1.34 13.31 -6.51
CA TYR A 145 0.35 14.22 -7.09
C TYR A 145 0.93 15.60 -7.44
N PHE A 146 1.69 16.22 -6.52
CA PHE A 146 2.22 17.57 -6.73
C PHE A 146 3.45 17.63 -7.65
N SER A 147 4.13 16.51 -7.88
CA SER A 147 5.27 16.39 -8.79
C SER A 147 4.87 16.10 -10.25
N GLN A 148 3.64 15.66 -10.49
CA GLN A 148 3.13 15.46 -11.85
C GLN A 148 3.12 16.78 -12.65
N LYS A 149 3.61 16.71 -13.88
CA LYS A 149 3.62 17.81 -14.86
C LYS A 149 2.36 17.83 -15.76
N ILE A 150 1.35 17.03 -15.40
CA ILE A 150 0.10 16.92 -16.15
C ILE A 150 -0.79 18.12 -15.83
N ASP A 151 -1.64 18.53 -16.77
CA ASP A 151 -2.64 19.56 -16.52
C ASP A 151 -3.61 19.12 -15.43
N TYR A 152 -3.55 19.80 -14.29
CA TYR A 152 -4.35 19.50 -13.11
C TYR A 152 -5.75 20.12 -13.16
N LEU A 153 -6.03 20.97 -14.16
CA LEU A 153 -7.37 21.54 -14.38
C LEU A 153 -8.25 20.65 -15.26
N LYS A 154 -7.66 19.63 -15.90
CA LYS A 154 -8.38 18.67 -16.71
C LYS A 154 -9.48 18.01 -15.86
N ASP A 155 -10.72 18.09 -16.35
CA ASP A 155 -11.94 17.50 -15.75
C ASP A 155 -12.42 18.12 -14.41
N ASN A 156 -11.72 19.13 -13.86
CA ASN A 156 -12.08 19.78 -12.59
C ASN A 156 -12.98 21.00 -12.80
N VAL A 157 -14.29 20.82 -12.60
CA VAL A 157 -15.32 21.87 -12.84
C VAL A 157 -15.52 22.80 -11.63
N GLN A 158 -14.97 22.45 -10.47
CA GLN A 158 -15.19 23.19 -9.21
C GLN A 158 -14.42 24.53 -9.17
N PRO A 159 -15.11 25.68 -8.97
CA PRO A 159 -14.47 27.00 -9.02
C PRO A 159 -13.51 27.26 -7.85
N THR A 160 -13.72 26.61 -6.69
CA THR A 160 -12.85 26.73 -5.51
C THR A 160 -11.57 25.91 -5.60
N PHE A 161 -11.47 25.00 -6.58
CA PHE A 161 -10.39 24.02 -6.67
C PHE A 161 -9.01 24.65 -6.73
N VAL A 162 -8.83 25.69 -7.55
CA VAL A 162 -7.52 26.36 -7.72
C VAL A 162 -7.03 26.97 -6.40
N LYS A 163 -7.94 27.61 -5.65
CA LYS A 163 -7.62 28.25 -4.37
C LYS A 163 -7.26 27.19 -3.32
N GLU A 164 -8.09 26.17 -3.16
CA GLU A 164 -7.86 25.10 -2.18
C GLU A 164 -6.62 24.27 -2.53
N ARG A 165 -6.39 23.97 -3.80
CA ARG A 165 -5.18 23.26 -4.25
C ARG A 165 -3.90 24.03 -3.93
N ARG A 166 -3.89 25.36 -4.12
CA ARG A 166 -2.73 26.20 -3.77
C ARG A 166 -2.47 26.16 -2.26
N ALA A 167 -3.52 26.33 -1.45
CA ALA A 167 -3.41 26.21 0.01
C ALA A 167 -2.89 24.83 0.45
N MET A 168 -3.38 23.75 -0.18
CA MET A 168 -2.90 22.39 0.11
C MET A 168 -1.45 22.16 -0.32
N LYS A 169 -1.01 22.72 -1.44
CA LYS A 169 0.39 22.65 -1.87
C LYS A 169 1.33 23.37 -0.89
N VAL A 170 0.90 24.49 -0.31
CA VAL A 170 1.66 25.18 0.75
C VAL A 170 1.72 24.30 2.01
N GLY A 171 0.58 23.79 2.47
CA GLY A 171 0.54 22.90 3.63
C GLY A 171 1.38 21.63 3.48
N HIS A 172 1.45 21.07 2.26
CA HIS A 172 2.32 19.93 1.95
C HIS A 172 3.81 20.30 2.10
N LYS A 173 4.23 21.43 1.53
CA LYS A 173 5.62 21.92 1.67
C LYS A 173 6.00 22.19 3.12
N ASP A 174 5.08 22.79 3.89
CA ASP A 174 5.32 23.08 5.31
C ASP A 174 5.45 21.80 6.13
N ARG A 175 4.64 20.78 5.84
CA ARG A 175 4.79 19.45 6.43
C ARG A 175 6.14 18.82 6.09
N THR A 176 6.56 18.84 4.83
CA THR A 176 7.84 18.25 4.41
C THR A 176 9.00 18.89 5.18
N LYS A 177 9.03 20.22 5.29
CA LYS A 177 10.04 20.94 6.08
C LYS A 177 10.03 20.55 7.57
N ARG A 178 8.84 20.39 8.17
CA ARG A 178 8.73 19.95 9.58
C ARG A 178 9.24 18.53 9.77
N MET A 179 8.92 17.62 8.85
CA MET A 179 9.42 16.25 8.91
C MET A 179 10.95 16.18 8.74
N GLU A 180 11.52 16.99 7.86
CA GLU A 180 12.97 17.14 7.74
C GLU A 180 13.60 17.65 9.04
N SER A 181 12.98 18.65 9.70
CA SER A 181 13.46 19.16 10.99
C SER A 181 13.41 18.11 12.11
N LEU A 182 12.42 17.20 12.09
CA LEU A 182 12.28 16.13 13.07
C LEU A 182 13.30 15.00 12.87
N SER A 183 13.74 14.76 11.63
CA SER A 183 14.74 13.72 11.33
C SER A 183 16.12 13.98 11.97
N LEU A 184 16.37 15.23 12.41
CA LEU A 184 17.60 15.64 13.10
C LEU A 184 17.50 15.64 14.63
N GLY A 185 16.31 15.46 15.20
CA GLY A 185 16.08 15.62 16.63
C GLY A 185 15.07 14.64 17.20
N THR A 186 15.56 13.67 17.97
CA THR A 186 14.83 13.08 19.11
C THR A 186 13.79 12.01 18.76
N VAL A 187 14.25 10.75 18.70
CA VAL A 187 13.39 9.55 18.60
C VAL A 187 12.71 9.20 19.94
N LEU A 188 13.18 9.74 21.08
CA LEU A 188 12.77 9.25 22.40
C LEU A 188 11.52 9.91 23.02
N VAL A 189 11.11 11.10 22.58
CA VAL A 189 10.11 11.92 23.31
C VAL A 189 8.66 11.58 22.91
N ILE A 190 8.45 10.89 21.79
CA ILE A 190 7.11 10.82 21.19
C ILE A 190 6.23 9.74 21.84
N ILE A 191 6.77 8.64 22.37
CA ILE A 191 5.96 7.51 22.89
C ILE A 191 5.08 7.91 24.10
N GLN A 192 5.47 8.94 24.85
CA GLN A 192 4.74 9.36 26.05
C GLN A 192 3.54 10.29 25.77
N GLU A 193 3.50 10.96 24.62
CA GLU A 193 2.42 11.90 24.27
C GLU A 193 1.24 11.27 23.51
N TRP A 194 1.39 10.11 22.85
CA TRP A 194 0.27 9.48 22.12
C TRP A 194 -0.87 8.97 23.02
N PHE A 195 -0.59 8.71 24.31
CA PHE A 195 -1.63 8.41 25.30
C PHE A 195 -2.35 9.65 25.85
N ARG A 196 -1.91 10.87 25.51
CA ARG A 196 -2.65 12.10 25.75
C ARG A 196 -3.49 12.42 24.52
N PHE A 197 -4.59 11.69 24.37
CA PHE A 197 -5.76 12.32 23.75
C PHE A 197 -6.07 13.56 24.58
N ASP A 198 -6.16 14.74 23.97
CA ASP A 198 -6.73 15.92 24.61
C ASP A 198 -8.15 15.56 25.07
N TYR A 199 -8.28 15.22 26.36
CA TYR A 199 -9.55 14.88 27.00
C TYR A 199 -10.44 16.11 27.23
N ASP A 200 -9.97 17.30 26.88
CA ASP A 200 -10.45 18.55 27.50
C ASP A 200 -11.38 19.43 26.67
N SER A 201 -11.97 18.97 25.56
CA SER A 201 -12.94 19.85 24.87
C SER A 201 -14.06 19.23 24.03
N ASN A 202 -14.12 17.90 23.81
CA ASN A 202 -15.19 17.35 22.98
C ASN A 202 -15.62 15.93 23.39
N PRO A 203 -16.91 15.65 23.69
CA PRO A 203 -17.38 14.33 24.10
C PRO A 203 -17.11 13.21 23.06
N LEU A 204 -16.99 13.54 21.77
CA LEU A 204 -16.65 12.56 20.72
C LEU A 204 -15.18 12.09 20.76
N ALA A 205 -14.27 12.88 21.35
CA ALA A 205 -12.88 12.49 21.56
C ALA A 205 -12.74 11.31 22.53
N ARG A 206 -13.75 11.07 23.40
CA ARG A 206 -13.83 9.89 24.29
C ARG A 206 -13.98 8.57 23.52
N SER A 207 -14.37 8.60 22.24
CA SER A 207 -14.46 7.43 21.35
C SER A 207 -13.11 7.07 20.69
N GLY A 208 -12.07 7.91 20.85
CA GLY A 208 -10.75 7.70 20.25
C GLY A 208 -10.71 7.82 18.72
N ARG A 209 -11.75 8.40 18.09
CA ARG A 209 -11.85 8.58 16.63
C ARG A 209 -11.39 9.98 16.22
N ALA A 210 -10.54 10.07 15.20
CA ALA A 210 -10.05 11.34 14.67
C ALA A 210 -11.06 11.92 13.66
N LEU A 211 -11.36 13.21 13.80
CA LEU A 211 -12.22 13.95 12.88
C LEU A 211 -11.39 14.78 11.89
N ASP A 212 -11.91 14.95 10.69
CA ASP A 212 -11.40 15.88 9.70
C ASP A 212 -11.84 17.33 10.00
N VAL A 213 -11.43 18.27 9.15
CA VAL A 213 -11.78 19.70 9.30
C VAL A 213 -13.28 19.96 9.06
N GLU A 214 -13.98 19.06 8.39
CA GLU A 214 -15.42 19.14 8.14
C GLU A 214 -16.25 18.45 9.24
N GLY A 215 -15.60 17.88 10.26
CA GLY A 215 -16.25 17.16 11.35
C GLY A 215 -16.63 15.71 11.03
N LYS A 216 -16.18 15.15 9.90
CA LYS A 216 -16.39 13.76 9.51
C LYS A 216 -15.29 12.87 10.08
N GLU A 217 -15.62 11.59 10.29
CA GLU A 217 -14.68 10.62 10.80
C GLU A 217 -13.62 10.22 9.76
N LEU A 218 -12.40 10.02 10.23
CA LEU A 218 -11.28 9.50 9.44
C LEU A 218 -11.03 8.02 9.76
N PRO A 219 -10.47 7.26 8.80
CA PRO A 219 -10.04 5.89 9.06
C PRO A 219 -9.08 5.82 10.26
N ARG A 220 -9.22 4.76 11.07
CA ARG A 220 -8.39 4.58 12.26
C ARG A 220 -6.95 4.26 11.85
N LEU A 221 -6.01 4.98 12.42
CA LEU A 221 -4.58 4.75 12.26
C LEU A 221 -3.99 4.26 13.59
N VAL A 222 -3.43 3.05 13.60
CA VAL A 222 -2.86 2.43 14.79
C VAL A 222 -1.35 2.31 14.62
N TYR A 223 -0.59 2.89 15.54
CA TYR A 223 0.85 2.69 15.63
C TYR A 223 1.16 1.49 16.53
N ILE A 224 1.93 0.53 16.02
CA ILE A 224 2.33 -0.67 16.75
C ILE A 224 3.84 -0.81 16.68
N SER A 225 4.49 -0.82 17.83
CA SER A 225 5.90 -1.17 17.97
C SER A 225 6.07 -2.50 18.70
N ARG A 226 7.01 -3.31 18.21
CA ARG A 226 7.36 -4.59 18.82
C ARG A 226 8.49 -4.40 19.81
N GLU A 227 8.37 -5.02 20.98
CA GLU A 227 9.49 -5.19 21.87
C GLU A 227 10.57 -6.07 21.21
N LYS A 228 11.81 -5.61 21.23
CA LYS A 228 12.98 -6.36 20.77
C LYS A 228 13.96 -6.49 21.94
N ARG A 229 14.43 -7.71 22.22
CA ARG A 229 15.42 -8.00 23.27
C ARG A 229 16.71 -8.51 22.65
N LEU A 230 17.83 -8.12 23.24
CA LEU A 230 19.16 -8.66 22.90
C LEU A 230 19.14 -10.19 23.10
N GLY A 231 19.69 -10.93 22.14
CA GLY A 231 19.73 -12.39 22.16
C GLY A 231 18.50 -13.11 21.60
N TYR A 232 17.42 -12.40 21.25
CA TYR A 232 16.22 -13.00 20.64
C TYR A 232 16.15 -12.75 19.14
N ASN A 233 15.95 -13.81 18.35
CA ASN A 233 15.71 -13.67 16.91
C ASN A 233 14.30 -13.09 16.67
N HIS A 234 14.23 -11.96 15.98
CA HIS A 234 12.99 -11.21 15.77
C HIS A 234 12.38 -11.40 14.37
N HIS A 235 12.93 -12.31 13.55
CA HIS A 235 12.41 -12.72 12.24
C HIS A 235 12.09 -11.57 11.26
N LYS A 236 12.80 -10.43 11.38
CA LYS A 236 12.70 -9.26 10.50
C LYS A 236 11.23 -8.90 10.15
N LYS A 237 10.89 -8.85 8.85
CA LYS A 237 9.56 -8.52 8.31
C LYS A 237 8.49 -9.55 8.66
N VAL A 238 8.82 -10.85 8.61
CA VAL A 238 7.88 -11.94 8.92
C VAL A 238 7.39 -11.84 10.36
N GLY A 239 8.30 -11.61 11.31
CA GLY A 239 7.94 -11.41 12.70
C GLY A 239 7.11 -10.14 12.95
N ALA A 240 7.31 -9.09 12.13
CA ALA A 240 6.52 -7.87 12.22
C ALA A 240 5.09 -8.11 11.71
N MET A 241 4.96 -8.76 10.55
CA MET A 241 3.66 -9.09 9.97
C MET A 241 2.82 -9.97 10.91
N ASN A 242 3.43 -11.01 11.48
CA ASN A 242 2.74 -11.90 12.41
C ASN A 242 2.27 -11.19 13.68
N ALA A 243 3.02 -10.20 14.17
CA ALA A 243 2.59 -9.39 15.30
C ALA A 243 1.44 -8.45 14.93
N LEU A 244 1.49 -7.81 13.75
CA LEU A 244 0.40 -6.97 13.24
C LEU A 244 -0.89 -7.77 13.11
N VAL A 245 -0.84 -8.98 12.56
CA VAL A 245 -1.99 -9.89 12.47
C VAL A 245 -2.57 -10.17 13.86
N ARG A 246 -1.73 -10.52 14.85
CA ARG A 246 -2.19 -10.79 16.23
C ARG A 246 -2.86 -9.57 16.87
N VAL A 247 -2.27 -8.38 16.71
CA VAL A 247 -2.84 -7.15 17.26
C VAL A 247 -4.14 -6.77 16.53
N SER A 248 -4.17 -6.93 15.22
CA SER A 248 -5.36 -6.71 14.37
C SER A 248 -6.54 -7.59 14.80
N THR A 249 -6.32 -8.87 15.11
CA THR A 249 -7.40 -9.75 15.60
C THR A 249 -8.04 -9.27 16.90
N VAL A 250 -7.32 -8.49 17.72
CA VAL A 250 -7.83 -7.94 18.99
C VAL A 250 -8.49 -6.58 18.78
N LEU A 251 -7.97 -5.75 17.86
CA LEU A 251 -8.43 -4.37 17.68
C LEU A 251 -9.62 -4.22 16.75
N SER A 252 -9.60 -4.89 15.60
CA SER A 252 -10.54 -4.71 14.48
C SER A 252 -11.12 -6.02 13.98
N ASN A 253 -10.35 -7.11 14.08
CA ASN A 253 -10.72 -8.45 13.61
C ASN A 253 -11.28 -8.46 12.19
N ALA A 254 -10.59 -7.76 11.27
CA ALA A 254 -11.01 -7.69 9.88
C ALA A 254 -10.80 -9.03 9.15
N PRO A 255 -11.73 -9.48 8.29
CA PRO A 255 -11.60 -10.72 7.54
C PRO A 255 -10.56 -10.63 6.41
N PHE A 256 -10.25 -9.42 5.93
CA PHE A 256 -9.29 -9.20 4.85
C PHE A 256 -8.13 -8.34 5.32
N MET A 257 -6.92 -8.73 4.92
CA MET A 257 -5.66 -8.05 5.25
C MET A 257 -4.96 -7.65 3.95
N LEU A 258 -4.62 -6.36 3.84
CA LEU A 258 -3.87 -5.81 2.72
C LEU A 258 -2.47 -5.41 3.20
N ASN A 259 -1.45 -6.15 2.79
CA ASN A 259 -0.07 -5.80 3.09
C ASN A 259 0.50 -4.85 2.02
N LEU A 260 1.05 -3.71 2.46
CA LEU A 260 1.73 -2.72 1.63
C LEU A 260 3.13 -2.43 2.17
N ASP A 261 4.09 -2.31 1.27
CA ASP A 261 5.43 -1.84 1.60
C ASP A 261 5.46 -0.31 1.60
N CYS A 262 6.38 0.29 2.35
CA CYS A 262 6.38 1.73 2.56
C CYS A 262 6.62 2.54 1.29
N ASP A 263 7.26 1.96 0.28
CA ASP A 263 7.53 2.52 -1.05
C ASP A 263 6.37 2.34 -2.05
N HIS A 264 5.35 1.57 -1.67
CA HIS A 264 4.15 1.34 -2.48
C HIS A 264 2.98 2.17 -1.96
N TYR A 265 2.38 2.99 -2.82
CA TYR A 265 1.20 3.80 -2.48
C TYR A 265 -0.01 3.40 -3.33
N ILE A 266 -1.20 3.73 -2.85
CA ILE A 266 -2.44 3.48 -3.58
C ILE A 266 -2.62 4.57 -4.63
N ASN A 267 -2.48 4.19 -5.90
CA ASN A 267 -2.65 5.08 -7.05
C ASN A 267 -4.14 5.36 -7.30
N ASN A 268 -4.90 4.31 -7.65
CA ASN A 268 -6.34 4.35 -7.86
C ASN A 268 -7.07 4.16 -6.52
N SER A 269 -7.92 5.11 -6.16
CA SER A 269 -8.69 5.06 -4.91
C SER A 269 -9.72 3.95 -4.82
N LYS A 270 -10.04 3.29 -5.94
CA LYS A 270 -11.00 2.19 -6.02
C LYS A 270 -10.36 0.81 -5.89
N ALA A 271 -9.03 0.71 -5.74
CA ALA A 271 -8.31 -0.57 -5.69
C ALA A 271 -8.86 -1.55 -4.62
N ILE A 272 -9.24 -1.04 -3.45
CA ILE A 272 -9.83 -1.89 -2.39
C ILE A 272 -11.22 -2.38 -2.81
N ARG A 273 -12.04 -1.53 -3.46
CA ARG A 273 -13.34 -1.93 -4.01
C ARG A 273 -13.20 -2.98 -5.12
N GLU A 274 -12.20 -2.83 -6.00
CA GLU A 274 -11.89 -3.82 -7.04
C GLU A 274 -11.56 -5.19 -6.43
N ALA A 275 -10.76 -5.21 -5.37
CA ALA A 275 -10.47 -6.44 -4.65
C ALA A 275 -11.74 -7.06 -4.04
N MET A 276 -12.61 -6.25 -3.43
CA MET A 276 -13.88 -6.73 -2.86
C MET A 276 -14.82 -7.30 -3.91
N CYS A 277 -14.84 -6.78 -5.14
CA CYS A 277 -15.63 -7.37 -6.24
C CYS A 277 -15.29 -8.85 -6.46
N PHE A 278 -14.02 -9.24 -6.30
CA PHE A 278 -13.62 -10.65 -6.46
C PHE A 278 -13.79 -11.48 -5.19
N LEU A 279 -13.55 -10.88 -4.02
CA LEU A 279 -13.50 -11.60 -2.75
C LEU A 279 -14.88 -11.76 -2.10
N MET A 280 -15.83 -10.89 -2.40
CA MET A 280 -17.18 -10.92 -1.86
C MET A 280 -18.22 -11.55 -2.80
N ASP A 281 -17.78 -12.05 -3.96
CA ASP A 281 -18.67 -12.75 -4.89
C ASP A 281 -18.93 -14.20 -4.38
N PRO A 282 -20.18 -14.56 -4.01
CA PRO A 282 -20.47 -15.89 -3.45
C PRO A 282 -20.35 -17.04 -4.46
N ARG A 283 -20.29 -16.76 -5.78
CA ARG A 283 -20.40 -17.72 -6.89
C ARG A 283 -21.71 -18.49 -6.97
#